data_AF-A0A6J8EJK7-F1
#
_entry.id   AF-A0A6J8EJK7-F1
#
_cell.length_a   1.000
_cell.length_b   1.000
_cell.length_c   1.000
_cell.angle_alpha   90.00
_cell.angle_beta   90.00
_cell.angle_gamma   90.00
#
_symmetry.space_group_name_H-M   'P 1'
#
loop_
_entity.id
_entity.type
_entity.pdbx_description
1 polymer ?
#
loop_
_entity_poly.entity_id
_entity_poly.type
_entity_poly.pdbx_seq_one_letter_code
_entity_poly.pdbx_strand_id
1 'polypeptide(L)'
;MNQVEKTLSNVYYNKSKPAAYQGAEKIKLVLKGDGNDEIGIHKIRKWLQNQDDYSLQKPVRRRFQRARVVVSGPKEQLDIDLADIQSLSKDNDGVRFLLVAVDLFSRFAWVVPPER
;
A
#
# COMPACT_ATOMS: atom_id res chain seq x y z
N MET A 1 10.07 -21.73 25.21
CA MET A 1 8.80 -21.36 24.57
C MET A 1 7.67 -21.49 25.57
N ASN A 2 6.99 -20.39 25.85
CA ASN A 2 5.86 -20.33 26.77
C ASN A 2 4.62 -21.01 26.14
N GLN A 3 3.67 -21.51 26.95
CA GLN A 3 2.50 -22.24 26.42
C GLN A 3 1.70 -21.41 25.41
N VAL A 4 1.59 -20.09 25.67
CA VAL A 4 0.93 -19.15 24.77
C VAL A 4 1.64 -19.01 23.42
N GLU A 5 2.97 -19.03 23.39
CA GLU A 5 3.74 -18.92 22.14
C GLU A 5 3.57 -20.16 21.27
N LYS A 6 3.47 -21.35 21.89
CA LYS A 6 3.18 -22.60 21.17
C LYS A 6 1.81 -22.55 20.52
N THR A 7 0.79 -22.04 21.24
CA THR A 7 -0.56 -21.86 20.68
C THR A 7 -0.54 -20.87 19.51
N LEU A 8 0.12 -19.72 19.67
CA LEU A 8 0.23 -18.71 18.60
C LEU A 8 0.98 -19.25 17.38
N SER A 9 2.08 -19.96 17.59
CA SER A 9 2.85 -20.60 16.53
C SER A 9 2.01 -21.61 15.76
N ASN A 10 1.26 -22.48 16.45
CA ASN A 10 0.34 -23.42 15.80
C ASN A 10 -0.73 -22.69 14.99
N VAL A 11 -1.39 -21.67 15.53
CA VAL A 11 -2.43 -20.92 14.81
C VAL A 11 -1.87 -20.17 13.59
N TYR A 12 -0.65 -19.65 13.67
CA TYR A 12 -0.04 -18.85 12.62
C TYR A 12 0.61 -19.67 11.49
N TYR A 13 1.31 -20.76 11.82
CA TYR A 13 2.05 -21.56 10.83
C TYR A 13 1.25 -22.72 10.23
N ASN A 14 0.14 -23.12 10.87
CA ASN A 14 -0.69 -24.21 10.39
C ASN A 14 -1.58 -23.76 9.22
N LYS A 15 -1.24 -24.20 8.01
CA LYS A 15 -1.98 -23.88 6.77
C LYS A 15 -3.46 -24.28 6.79
N SER A 16 -3.85 -25.23 7.64
CA SER A 16 -5.25 -25.65 7.77
C SER A 16 -6.09 -24.65 8.59
N LYS A 17 -5.46 -23.75 9.37
CA LYS A 17 -6.16 -22.75 10.16
C LYS A 17 -6.44 -21.49 9.31
N PRO A 18 -7.63 -20.87 9.41
CA PRO A 18 -7.96 -19.64 8.67
C PRO A 18 -7.05 -18.43 8.97
N ALA A 19 -6.34 -18.45 10.09
CA ALA A 19 -5.44 -17.39 10.52
C ALA A 19 -3.98 -17.60 10.08
N ALA A 20 -3.69 -18.61 9.25
CA ALA A 20 -2.34 -18.92 8.79
C ALA A 20 -1.70 -17.74 8.05
N TYR A 21 -0.53 -17.30 8.50
CA TYR A 21 0.21 -16.14 7.97
C TYR A 21 -0.60 -14.83 7.92
N GLN A 22 -1.66 -14.71 8.73
CA GLN A 22 -2.53 -13.54 8.74
C GLN A 22 -2.12 -12.49 9.80
N GLY A 23 -2.78 -11.34 9.77
CA GLY A 23 -2.64 -10.29 10.78
C GLY A 23 -3.25 -10.65 12.14
N ALA A 24 -2.86 -9.88 13.16
CA ALA A 24 -3.26 -10.07 14.55
C ALA A 24 -4.78 -10.19 14.78
N GLU A 25 -5.60 -9.45 14.01
CA GLU A 25 -7.06 -9.46 14.13
C GLU A 25 -7.65 -10.84 13.78
N LYS A 26 -7.18 -11.47 12.69
CA LYS A 26 -7.65 -12.80 12.29
C LYS A 26 -7.21 -13.88 13.27
N ILE A 27 -5.99 -13.76 13.80
CA ILE A 27 -5.50 -14.66 14.86
C ILE A 27 -6.38 -14.53 16.10
N LYS A 28 -6.73 -13.30 16.51
CA LYS A 28 -7.60 -13.05 17.67
C LYS A 28 -9.00 -13.66 17.46
N LEU A 29 -9.56 -13.56 16.25
CA LEU A 29 -10.85 -14.16 15.91
C LEU A 29 -10.82 -15.70 16.04
N VAL A 30 -9.78 -16.36 15.50
CA VAL A 30 -9.64 -17.82 15.60
C VAL A 30 -9.42 -18.25 17.05
N LEU A 31 -8.60 -17.52 17.81
CA LEU A 31 -8.38 -17.82 19.23
C LEU A 31 -9.66 -17.70 20.07
N LYS A 32 -10.53 -16.73 19.74
CA LYS A 32 -11.84 -16.60 20.40
C LYS A 32 -12.74 -17.80 20.12
N GLY A 33 -12.72 -18.34 18.89
CA GLY A 33 -13.45 -19.56 18.54
C GLY A 33 -12.88 -20.82 19.20
N ASP A 34 -11.56 -20.88 19.39
CA ASP A 34 -10.85 -21.98 20.05
C ASP A 34 -10.89 -21.88 21.60
N GLY A 35 -11.68 -20.95 22.18
CA GLY A 35 -11.81 -20.78 23.64
C GLY A 35 -10.65 -20.07 24.35
N ASN A 36 -9.70 -19.52 23.59
CA ASN A 36 -8.50 -18.83 24.10
C ASN A 36 -8.65 -17.30 24.09
N ASP A 37 -9.80 -16.79 24.52
CA ASP A 37 -10.09 -15.34 24.45
C ASP A 37 -9.26 -14.51 25.45
N GLU A 38 -8.62 -15.15 26.43
CA GLU A 38 -7.74 -14.50 27.41
C GLU A 38 -6.48 -13.89 26.77
N ILE A 39 -6.09 -14.37 25.59
CA ILE A 39 -4.92 -13.84 24.89
C ILE A 39 -5.28 -12.47 24.29
N GLY A 40 -4.86 -11.41 24.96
CA GLY A 40 -5.05 -10.04 24.50
C GLY A 40 -4.33 -9.74 23.18
N ILE A 41 -4.92 -8.85 22.37
CA ILE A 41 -4.40 -8.52 21.03
C ILE A 41 -2.98 -7.91 21.05
N HIS A 42 -2.64 -7.20 22.12
CA HIS A 42 -1.29 -6.67 22.32
C HIS A 42 -0.22 -7.76 22.36
N LYS A 43 -0.53 -8.89 23.02
CA LYS A 43 0.38 -10.04 23.12
C LYS A 43 0.58 -10.70 21.75
N ILE A 44 -0.49 -10.82 20.97
CA ILE A 44 -0.46 -11.34 19.59
C ILE A 44 0.40 -10.44 18.71
N ARG A 45 0.18 -9.12 18.76
CA ARG A 45 0.96 -8.15 17.98
C ARG A 45 2.45 -8.18 18.32
N LYS A 46 2.79 -8.28 19.61
CA LYS A 46 4.18 -8.40 20.07
C LYS A 46 4.84 -9.70 19.59
N TRP A 47 4.12 -10.82 19.64
CA TRP A 47 4.62 -12.10 19.14
C TRP A 47 4.84 -12.07 17.62
N LEU A 48 3.88 -11.51 16.87
CA LEU A 48 3.96 -11.35 15.41
C LEU A 48 5.13 -10.46 14.97
N GLN A 49 5.45 -9.40 15.72
CA GLN A 49 6.60 -8.55 15.43
C GLN A 49 7.94 -9.31 15.46
N ASN A 50 8.01 -10.42 16.21
CA ASN A 50 9.20 -11.26 16.29
C ASN A 50 9.21 -12.40 15.25
N GLN A 51 8.22 -12.49 14.36
CA GLN A 51 8.22 -13.46 13.26
C GLN A 51 8.78 -12.80 11.99
N ASP A 52 9.87 -13.34 11.45
CA ASP A 52 10.54 -12.79 10.27
C ASP A 52 9.60 -12.75 9.06
N ASP A 53 8.85 -13.84 8.84
CA ASP A 53 7.90 -13.97 7.73
C ASP A 53 6.84 -12.86 7.75
N TYR A 54 6.32 -12.56 8.95
CA TYR A 54 5.33 -11.51 9.13
C TYR A 54 5.92 -10.12 8.89
N SER A 55 7.11 -9.86 9.44
CA SER A 55 7.78 -8.56 9.33
C SER A 55 8.19 -8.24 7.88
N LEU A 56 8.62 -9.24 7.11
CA LEU A 56 8.98 -9.11 5.70
C LEU A 56 7.77 -8.80 4.80
N GLN A 57 6.64 -9.47 5.04
CA GLN A 57 5.45 -9.36 4.20
C GLN A 57 4.57 -8.17 4.57
N LYS A 58 4.71 -7.63 5.79
CA LYS A 58 3.89 -6.53 6.25
C LYS A 58 4.33 -5.21 5.59
N PRO A 59 3.47 -4.56 4.81
CA PRO A 59 3.82 -3.28 4.20
C PRO A 59 4.04 -2.22 5.27
N VAL A 60 5.23 -1.62 5.28
CA VAL A 60 5.58 -0.52 6.19
C VAL A 60 4.93 0.75 5.66
N ARG A 61 3.84 1.20 6.30
CA ARG A 61 3.20 2.48 5.98
C ARG A 61 3.94 3.63 6.67
N ARG A 62 4.87 4.28 5.96
CA ARG A 62 5.54 5.49 6.44
C ARG A 62 4.78 6.73 5.99
N ARG A 63 4.37 7.58 6.93
CA ARG A 63 3.92 8.94 6.62
C ARG A 63 5.17 9.82 6.58
N PHE A 64 5.61 10.17 5.39
CA PHE A 64 6.68 11.16 5.21
C PHE A 64 6.07 12.55 5.04
N GLN A 65 6.73 13.57 5.58
CA GLN A 65 6.34 14.94 5.31
C GLN A 65 6.61 15.23 3.82
N ARG A 66 5.56 15.64 3.09
CA ARG A 66 5.68 16.10 1.72
C ARG A 66 5.76 17.62 1.73
N ALA A 67 6.66 18.20 0.94
CA ALA A 67 6.66 19.63 0.69
C ALA A 67 5.28 20.03 0.14
N ARG A 68 4.72 21.12 0.66
CA ARG A 68 3.51 21.71 0.09
C ARG A 68 3.91 22.48 -1.16
N VAL A 69 3.22 22.20 -2.26
CA VAL A 69 3.28 23.05 -3.45
C VAL A 69 2.46 24.30 -3.15
N VAL A 70 3.11 25.46 -3.10
CA VAL A 70 2.50 26.77 -2.87
C VAL A 70 2.77 27.62 -4.10
N VAL A 71 1.71 28.11 -4.74
CA VAL A 71 1.76 28.91 -5.98
C VAL A 71 0.97 30.19 -5.75
N SER A 72 1.49 31.35 -6.18
CA SER A 72 0.93 32.67 -5.85
C SER A 72 -0.12 33.13 -6.85
N GLY A 73 -0.12 32.60 -8.08
CA GLY A 73 -1.08 32.96 -9.11
C GLY A 73 -1.17 32.00 -10.30
N PRO A 74 -2.18 32.20 -11.18
CA PRO A 74 -2.34 31.40 -12.40
C PRO A 74 -1.11 31.46 -13.31
N LYS A 75 -0.72 30.31 -13.88
CA LYS A 75 0.37 30.18 -14.87
C LYS A 75 1.78 30.52 -14.36
N GLU A 76 1.96 30.72 -13.06
CA GLU A 76 3.30 30.92 -12.47
C GLU A 76 4.11 29.63 -12.44
N GLN A 77 3.45 28.49 -12.21
CA GLN A 77 4.10 27.19 -12.15
C GLN A 77 3.24 26.14 -12.84
N LEU A 78 3.85 25.47 -13.82
CA LEU A 78 3.28 24.31 -14.48
C LEU A 78 4.00 23.05 -14.00
N ASP A 79 3.25 21.98 -13.79
CA ASP A 79 3.79 20.64 -13.65
C ASP A 79 3.62 19.92 -14.98
N ILE A 80 4.72 19.39 -15.53
CA ILE A 80 4.76 18.84 -16.88
C ILE A 80 5.31 17.42 -16.81
N ASP A 81 4.55 16.48 -17.36
CA ASP A 81 4.94 15.07 -17.41
C ASP A 81 4.55 14.46 -18.76
N LEU A 82 5.13 13.30 -19.05
CA LEU A 82 4.87 12.53 -20.26
C LEU A 82 4.07 11.27 -19.91
N ALA A 83 2.82 11.20 -20.37
CA ALA A 83 2.03 10.01 -20.25
C ALA A 83 2.38 9.01 -21.36
N ASP A 84 2.76 7.78 -20.98
CA ASP A 84 2.98 6.67 -21.91
C ASP A 84 1.65 5.97 -22.24
N ILE A 85 1.29 6.00 -23.52
CA ILE A 85 0.09 5.36 -24.07
C ILE A 85 0.41 4.46 -25.26
N GLN A 86 1.64 3.93 -25.33
CA GLN A 86 2.10 3.10 -26.45
C GLN A 86 1.20 1.91 -26.76
N SER A 87 0.59 1.33 -25.72
CA SER A 87 -0.34 0.20 -25.87
C SER A 87 -1.57 0.53 -26.72
N LEU A 88 -1.96 1.81 -26.79
CA LEU A 88 -3.10 2.31 -27.55
C LEU A 88 -2.71 2.83 -28.95
N SER A 89 -1.42 2.73 -29.32
CA SER A 89 -0.89 3.27 -30.58
C SER A 89 -1.63 2.82 -31.85
N LYS A 90 -2.25 1.64 -31.81
CA LYS A 90 -3.03 1.10 -32.94
C LYS A 90 -4.38 1.79 -33.13
N ASP A 91 -4.91 2.37 -32.06
CA ASP A 91 -6.27 2.92 -31.99
C ASP A 91 -6.28 4.46 -31.91
N ASN A 92 -5.10 5.11 -31.92
CA ASN A 92 -4.95 6.56 -31.74
C ASN A 92 -3.96 7.20 -32.75
N ASP A 93 -3.98 6.74 -34.00
CA ASP A 93 -3.15 7.26 -35.09
C ASP A 93 -1.64 7.18 -34.83
N GLY A 94 -1.19 6.17 -34.08
CA GLY A 94 0.23 5.94 -33.79
C GLY A 94 0.80 6.81 -32.66
N VAL A 95 -0.03 7.57 -31.93
CA VAL A 95 0.41 8.39 -30.80
C VAL A 95 0.83 7.48 -29.64
N ARG A 96 2.07 7.67 -29.19
CA ARG A 96 2.69 6.83 -28.14
C ARG A 96 2.81 7.54 -26.81
N PHE A 97 2.89 8.85 -26.85
CA PHE A 97 3.11 9.67 -25.68
C PHE A 97 2.20 10.89 -25.74
N LEU A 98 1.82 11.41 -24.58
CA LEU A 98 1.13 12.68 -24.45
C LEU A 98 1.93 13.55 -23.48
N LEU A 99 2.29 14.74 -23.93
CA LEU A 99 2.83 15.78 -23.05
C LEU A 99 1.65 16.41 -22.32
N VAL A 100 1.64 16.27 -20.99
CA VAL A 100 0.61 16.82 -20.12
C VAL A 100 1.23 17.96 -19.33
N ALA A 101 0.67 19.16 -19.47
CA ALA A 101 1.06 20.32 -18.69
C ALA A 101 -0.13 20.78 -17.84
N VAL A 102 0.05 20.85 -16.52
CA VAL A 102 -0.99 21.26 -15.56
C VAL A 102 -0.57 22.55 -14.88
N ASP A 103 -1.41 23.58 -14.95
CA ASP A 103 -1.25 24.76 -14.11
C ASP A 103 -1.57 24.43 -12.66
N LEU A 104 -0.57 24.57 -11.78
CA LEU A 104 -0.68 24.17 -10.38
C LEU A 104 -1.64 25.05 -9.58
N PHE A 105 -1.91 26.27 -10.05
CA PHE A 105 -2.87 27.18 -9.43
C PHE A 105 -4.30 26.87 -9.89
N SER A 106 -4.60 26.99 -11.19
CA SER A 106 -5.96 26.83 -11.72
C SER A 106 -6.41 25.38 -11.89
N ARG A 107 -5.48 24.43 -11.88
CA ARG A 107 -5.71 23.01 -12.23
C ARG A 107 -6.15 22.78 -13.67
N PHE A 108 -5.97 23.77 -14.55
CA PHE A 108 -6.19 23.60 -15.97
C PHE A 108 -5.08 22.73 -16.57
N ALA A 109 -5.45 21.77 -17.42
CA ALA A 109 -4.53 20.87 -18.07
C ALA A 109 -4.55 21.07 -19.59
N TRP A 110 -3.37 21.14 -20.19
CA TRP A 110 -3.17 21.06 -21.64
C TRP A 110 -2.51 19.72 -21.96
N VAL A 111 -2.98 19.09 -23.03
CA VAL A 111 -2.45 17.81 -23.48
C VAL A 111 -2.17 17.92 -24.97
N VAL A 112 -0.93 17.61 -25.35
CA VAL A 112 -0.52 17.59 -26.75
C VAL A 112 0.30 16.33 -27.03
N PRO A 113 0.13 15.67 -28.19
CA PRO A 113 1.10 14.71 -28.64
C PRO A 113 2.43 15.44 -28.89
N PRO A 114 3.56 14.99 -28.32
CA PRO A 114 4.84 15.60 -28.65
C PRO A 114 5.16 15.31 -30.12
N GLU A 115 5.53 16.34 -30.86
CA GLU A 115 6.06 16.18 -32.22
C GLU A 115 7.41 15.45 -32.15
N ARG A 116 7.73 14.68 -33.19
CA ARG A 116 9.01 13.98 -33.33
C ARG A 116 10.14 14.91 -33.74
#